data_AF-J9FKL2-F1
#
_entry.id   AF-J9FKL2-F1
#
_cell.length_a   1.000
_cell.length_b   1.000
_cell.length_c   1.000
_cell.angle_alpha   90.00
_cell.angle_beta   90.00
_cell.angle_gamma   90.00
#
_symmetry.space_group_name_H-M   'P 1'
#
loop_
_entity.id
_entity.type
_entity.pdbx_description
1 polymer ?
#
loop_
_entity_poly.entity_id
_entity_poly.type
_entity_poly.pdbx_seq_one_letter_code
_entity_poly.pdbx_strand_id
1 'polypeptide(L)'
;RALNAGIPAYVVDPELFPNITSHSMAVANKLKDMDIDLVILAGYELPLGVVPYQYKNRIIGTYPALYPAFENEEGDIYRAALEKGVKVTGATAYFADGDGRVGNII
;
A
#
# COMPACT_ATOMS: atom_id res chain seq x y z
N ARG A 1 13.68 -10.73 -6.15
CA ARG A 1 14.07 -9.39 -6.68
C ARG A 1 15.00 -8.67 -5.70
N ALA A 2 14.57 -8.35 -4.46
CA ALA A 2 15.39 -7.65 -3.47
C ALA A 2 16.76 -8.33 -3.18
N LEU A 3 16.78 -9.64 -2.90
CA LEU A 3 18.02 -10.39 -2.64
C LEU A 3 19.03 -10.32 -3.80
N ASN A 4 18.55 -10.42 -5.05
CA ASN A 4 19.41 -10.33 -6.24
C ASN A 4 20.02 -8.92 -6.41
N ALA A 5 19.42 -7.90 -5.79
CA ALA A 5 19.91 -6.53 -5.77
C ALA A 5 20.75 -6.20 -4.52
N GLY A 6 21.03 -7.19 -3.65
CA GLY A 6 21.76 -6.97 -2.40
C GLY A 6 20.96 -6.19 -1.34
N ILE A 7 19.64 -6.09 -1.50
CA ILE A 7 18.77 -5.36 -0.58
C ILE A 7 18.24 -6.34 0.48
N PRO A 8 18.39 -6.05 1.79
CA PRO A 8 17.80 -6.86 2.86
C PRO A 8 16.29 -7.04 2.66
N ALA A 9 15.83 -8.28 2.81
CA ALA A 9 14.42 -8.61 2.74
C ALA A 9 13.96 -9.21 4.07
N TYR A 10 12.81 -8.77 4.55
CA TYR A 10 12.20 -9.24 5.78
C TYR A 10 10.76 -9.68 5.51
N VAL A 11 10.37 -10.78 6.11
CA VAL A 11 9.00 -11.31 6.05
C VAL A 11 8.42 -11.23 7.45
N VAL A 12 7.30 -10.51 7.58
CA VAL A 12 6.45 -10.52 8.78
C VAL A 12 5.19 -11.27 8.40
N ASP A 13 5.20 -12.58 8.65
CA ASP A 13 4.14 -13.48 8.23
C ASP A 13 2.86 -13.22 9.04
N PRO A 14 1.74 -12.80 8.40
CA PRO A 14 0.49 -12.53 9.10
C PRO A 14 -0.11 -13.76 9.79
N GLU A 15 0.20 -14.98 9.34
CA GLU A 15 -0.33 -16.21 9.95
C GLU A 15 0.23 -16.46 11.36
N LEU A 16 1.37 -15.85 11.70
CA LEU A 16 1.98 -15.95 13.02
C LEU A 16 1.36 -14.99 14.06
N PHE A 17 0.37 -14.19 13.67
CA PHE A 17 -0.24 -13.18 14.53
C PHE A 17 -1.73 -13.45 14.74
N PRO A 18 -2.24 -13.28 15.98
CA PRO A 18 -3.64 -13.53 16.29
C PRO A 18 -4.61 -12.51 15.68
N ASN A 19 -4.13 -11.33 15.26
CA ASN A 19 -4.95 -10.29 14.66
C ASN A 19 -4.09 -9.30 13.86
N ILE A 20 -4.78 -8.46 13.08
CA ILE A 20 -4.14 -7.43 12.25
C ILE A 20 -3.38 -6.38 13.06
N THR A 21 -3.84 -6.06 14.27
CA THR A 21 -3.20 -5.05 15.11
C THR A 21 -1.81 -5.52 15.56
N SER A 22 -1.67 -6.77 16.00
CA SER A 22 -0.37 -7.32 16.40
C SER A 22 0.57 -7.52 15.21
N HIS A 23 0.04 -7.94 14.05
CA HIS A 23 0.81 -8.03 12.81
C HIS A 23 1.32 -6.66 12.34
N SER A 24 0.44 -5.68 12.18
CA SER A 24 0.82 -4.33 11.75
C SER A 24 1.75 -3.63 12.74
N MET A 25 1.64 -3.92 14.05
CA MET A 25 2.61 -3.45 15.04
C MET A 25 4.00 -4.06 14.82
N ALA A 26 4.08 -5.35 14.51
CA ALA A 26 5.35 -5.99 14.20
C ALA A 26 6.00 -5.42 12.92
N VAL A 27 5.19 -5.14 11.88
CA VAL A 27 5.65 -4.43 10.68
C VAL A 27 6.17 -3.03 11.05
N ALA A 28 5.40 -2.26 11.81
CA ALA A 28 5.76 -0.89 12.18
C ALA A 28 7.06 -0.83 13.00
N ASN A 29 7.21 -1.75 13.97
CA ASN A 29 8.44 -1.90 14.74
C ASN A 29 9.62 -2.28 13.85
N LYS A 30 9.43 -3.19 12.89
CA LYS A 30 10.51 -3.59 11.98
C LYS A 30 10.99 -2.43 11.11
N LEU A 31 10.06 -1.62 10.59
CA LEU A 31 10.39 -0.41 9.83
C LEU A 31 11.15 0.59 10.70
N LYS A 32 10.76 0.74 11.97
CA LYS A 32 11.43 1.63 12.93
C LYS A 32 12.85 1.15 13.26
N ASP A 33 13.04 -0.15 13.47
CA ASP A 33 14.36 -0.74 13.75
C ASP A 33 15.33 -0.58 12.57
N MET A 34 14.79 -0.43 11.35
CA MET A 34 15.53 -0.18 10.13
C MET A 34 15.75 1.31 9.84
N ASP A 35 15.27 2.20 10.70
CA ASP A 35 15.34 3.66 10.53
C ASP A 35 14.75 4.14 9.19
N ILE A 36 13.56 3.65 8.85
CA ILE A 36 12.89 3.97 7.58
C ILE A 36 12.25 5.36 7.64
N ASP A 37 12.55 6.20 6.66
CA ASP A 37 11.93 7.52 6.50
C ASP A 37 10.64 7.50 5.67
N LEU A 38 10.58 6.63 4.65
CA LEU A 38 9.50 6.58 3.66
C LEU A 38 9.14 5.14 3.33
N VAL A 39 7.85 4.84 3.30
CA VAL A 39 7.29 3.54 2.91
C VAL A 39 6.63 3.65 1.54
N ILE A 40 6.93 2.71 0.64
CA ILE A 40 6.28 2.60 -0.67
C ILE A 40 5.51 1.29 -0.73
N LEU A 41 4.20 1.36 -0.98
CA LEU A 41 3.32 0.21 -1.13
C LEU A 41 3.37 -0.28 -2.58
N ALA A 42 4.20 -1.27 -2.86
CA ALA A 42 4.36 -1.85 -4.19
C ALA A 42 3.79 -3.28 -4.24
N GLY A 43 2.47 -3.39 -4.35
CA GLY A 43 1.75 -4.68 -4.28
C GLY A 43 1.53 -5.17 -2.84
N TYR A 44 1.37 -4.24 -1.89
CA TYR A 44 1.00 -4.55 -0.51
C TYR A 44 -0.51 -4.47 -0.35
N GLU A 45 -1.16 -5.62 -0.20
CA GLU A 45 -2.64 -5.75 -0.19
C GLU A 45 -3.21 -5.97 1.22
N LEU A 46 -2.35 -6.18 2.22
CA LEU A 46 -2.80 -6.31 3.61
C LEU A 46 -3.22 -4.94 4.16
N PRO A 47 -4.19 -4.87 5.08
CA PRO A 47 -4.54 -3.58 5.67
C PRO A 47 -3.41 -3.07 6.56
N LEU A 48 -3.12 -1.76 6.48
CA LEU A 48 -1.95 -1.16 7.14
C LEU A 48 -2.05 -1.10 8.67
N GLY A 49 -3.24 -1.27 9.23
CA GLY A 49 -3.48 -1.29 10.68
C GLY A 49 -2.88 -0.07 11.37
N VAL A 50 -1.91 -0.27 12.26
CA VAL A 50 -1.31 0.82 13.04
C VAL A 50 -0.19 1.59 12.33
N VAL A 51 0.29 1.11 11.17
CA VAL A 51 1.44 1.69 10.46
C VAL A 51 1.24 3.18 10.10
N PRO A 52 0.07 3.62 9.58
CA PRO A 52 -0.13 5.02 9.20
C PRO A 52 0.00 6.01 10.36
N TYR A 53 -0.28 5.59 11.59
CA TYR A 53 -0.10 6.46 12.77
C TYR A 53 1.37 6.79 13.02
N GLN A 54 2.29 5.87 12.71
CA GLN A 54 3.73 6.09 12.88
C GLN A 54 4.35 6.78 11.66
N TYR A 55 3.80 6.55 10.46
CA TYR A 55 4.32 7.02 9.18
C TYR A 55 3.40 8.01 8.48
N LYS A 56 2.71 8.87 9.24
CA LYS A 56 1.80 9.89 8.68
C LYS A 56 2.50 10.74 7.61
N ASN A 57 1.87 10.87 6.44
CA ASN A 57 2.41 11.57 5.25
C ASN A 57 3.76 11.00 4.75
N ARG A 58 4.10 9.76 5.12
CA ARG A 58 5.35 9.08 4.74
C ARG A 58 5.10 7.67 4.20
N ILE A 59 3.88 7.43 3.72
CA ILE A 59 3.49 6.20 3.02
C ILE A 59 2.98 6.61 1.65
N ILE A 60 3.60 6.10 0.59
CA ILE A 60 3.17 6.31 -0.80
C ILE A 60 2.57 5.02 -1.33
N GLY A 61 1.33 5.09 -1.80
CA GLY A 61 0.65 4.01 -2.51
C GLY A 61 0.45 4.32 -3.98
N THR A 62 0.02 3.31 -4.72
CA THR A 62 -0.35 3.44 -6.14
C THR A 62 -1.75 2.88 -6.37
N TYR A 63 -2.58 3.60 -7.10
CA TYR A 63 -3.90 3.17 -7.53
C TYR A 63 -3.93 2.97 -9.06
N PRO A 64 -4.44 1.85 -9.60
CA PRO A 64 -4.31 1.46 -11.01
C PRO A 64 -5.33 2.13 -11.95
N ALA A 65 -5.74 3.36 -11.63
CA ALA A 65 -6.58 4.22 -12.47
C ALA A 65 -6.32 5.69 -12.11
N LEU A 66 -6.95 6.62 -12.84
CA LEU A 66 -6.98 8.03 -12.46
C LEU A 66 -8.01 8.23 -11.33
N TYR A 67 -7.55 8.25 -10.08
CA TYR A 67 -8.42 8.40 -8.91
C TYR A 67 -9.21 9.72 -8.99
N PRO A 68 -10.51 9.76 -8.65
CA PRO A 68 -11.31 8.72 -7.97
C PRO A 68 -12.06 7.74 -8.91
N ALA A 69 -11.69 7.67 -10.20
CA ALA A 69 -12.34 6.70 -11.08
C ALA A 69 -12.11 5.27 -10.58
N PHE A 70 -13.14 4.42 -10.62
CA PHE A 70 -13.12 3.01 -10.21
C PHE A 70 -12.93 2.74 -8.71
N GLU A 71 -13.01 3.74 -7.84
CA GLU A 71 -12.78 3.56 -6.38
C GLU A 71 -13.68 2.48 -5.74
N ASN A 72 -14.94 2.39 -6.19
CA ASN A 72 -15.92 1.42 -5.72
C ASN A 72 -16.04 0.19 -6.64
N GLU A 73 -15.11 0.03 -7.59
CA GLU A 73 -15.11 -1.12 -8.48
C GLU A 73 -14.61 -2.36 -7.74
N GLU A 74 -15.39 -3.44 -7.78
CA GLU A 74 -14.97 -4.72 -7.24
C GLU A 74 -14.18 -5.51 -8.29
N GLY A 75 -13.07 -6.12 -7.89
CA GLY A 75 -12.27 -6.97 -8.77
C GLY A 75 -11.20 -6.23 -9.56
N ASP A 76 -10.96 -6.67 -10.80
CA ASP A 76 -9.84 -6.19 -11.63
C ASP A 76 -10.20 -4.86 -12.32
N ILE A 77 -9.63 -3.76 -11.80
CA ILE A 77 -9.83 -2.40 -12.31
C ILE A 77 -9.38 -2.26 -13.78
N TYR A 78 -8.33 -2.98 -14.21
CA TYR A 78 -7.88 -2.92 -15.60
C TYR A 78 -8.94 -3.51 -16.54
N ARG A 79 -9.54 -4.63 -16.13
CA ARG A 79 -10.62 -5.25 -16.87
C ARG A 79 -11.87 -4.38 -16.88
N ALA A 80 -12.24 -3.80 -15.74
CA ALA A 80 -13.37 -2.88 -15.66
C ALA A 80 -13.20 -1.66 -16.57
N ALA A 81 -11.99 -1.10 -16.69
CA ALA A 81 -11.69 -0.01 -17.61
C ALA A 81 -11.89 -0.41 -19.07
N LEU A 82 -11.44 -1.62 -19.46
CA LEU A 82 -11.66 -2.16 -20.81
C LEU A 82 -13.15 -2.39 -21.09
N GLU A 83 -13.88 -3.00 -20.15
CA GLU A 83 -15.31 -3.33 -20.29
C GLU A 83 -16.17 -2.06 -20.37
N LYS A 84 -15.86 -1.02 -19.59
CA LYS A 84 -16.53 0.29 -19.71
C LYS A 84 -16.14 1.04 -20.98
N GLY A 85 -15.12 0.59 -21.71
CA GLY A 85 -14.70 1.16 -22.99
C GLY A 85 -14.13 2.57 -22.87
N VAL A 86 -13.58 2.93 -21.70
CA VAL A 86 -12.99 4.25 -21.49
C VAL A 86 -11.81 4.46 -22.44
N LYS A 87 -11.63 5.68 -22.92
CA LYS A 87 -10.53 6.02 -23.84
C LYS A 87 -9.27 6.46 -23.12
N VAL A 88 -9.41 6.85 -21.86
CA VAL A 88 -8.33 7.31 -20.99
C VAL A 88 -8.48 6.63 -19.65
N THR A 89 -7.39 6.03 -19.19
CA THR A 89 -7.16 5.55 -17.83
C THR A 89 -5.68 5.86 -17.49
N GLY A 90 -5.19 5.43 -16.33
CA GLY A 90 -3.82 5.69 -15.93
C GLY A 90 -3.47 5.05 -14.60
N ALA A 91 -2.57 5.69 -13.86
CA ALA A 91 -2.22 5.32 -12.50
C ALA A 91 -2.11 6.60 -11.66
N THR A 92 -2.40 6.47 -10.36
CA THR A 92 -2.33 7.56 -9.40
C THR A 92 -1.34 7.19 -8.30
N ALA A 93 -0.34 8.03 -8.05
CA ALA A 93 0.45 7.96 -6.83
C ALA A 93 -0.18 8.84 -5.76
N TYR A 94 -0.19 8.39 -4.51
CA TYR A 94 -0.84 9.11 -3.42
C TYR A 94 -0.11 8.89 -2.10
N PHE A 95 -0.24 9.86 -1.18
CA PHE A 95 0.06 9.65 0.23
C PHE A 95 -1.08 8.92 0.91
N ALA A 96 -0.78 7.87 1.67
CA ALA A 96 -1.80 7.17 2.44
C ALA A 96 -2.35 8.05 3.56
N ASP A 97 -3.66 7.98 3.79
CA ASP A 97 -4.32 8.67 4.89
C ASP A 97 -4.17 7.92 6.23
N GLY A 98 -4.87 8.38 7.28
CA GLY A 98 -4.82 7.77 8.61
C GLY A 98 -5.37 6.34 8.68
N ASP A 99 -6.21 5.94 7.72
CA ASP A 99 -6.79 4.60 7.61
C ASP A 99 -6.03 3.74 6.59
N GLY A 100 -4.94 4.26 6.01
CA GLY A 100 -4.14 3.59 5.00
C GLY A 100 -4.76 3.59 3.60
N ARG A 101 -5.74 4.45 3.34
CA ARG A 101 -6.44 4.60 2.05
C ARG A 101 -5.82 5.72 1.22
N VAL A 102 -6.42 5.99 0.06
CA VAL A 102 -6.00 7.08 -0.82
C VAL A 102 -6.22 8.42 -0.13
N GLY A 103 -5.12 9.09 0.20
CA GLY A 103 -5.11 10.47 0.69
C GLY A 103 -4.75 11.45 -0.43
N ASN A 104 -3.79 12.32 -0.16
CA ASN A 104 -3.38 13.36 -1.12
C ASN A 104 -2.70 12.73 -2.35
N ILE A 105 -3.18 13.07 -3.54
CA ILE A 105 -2.56 12.70 -4.82
C ILE A 105 -1.24 13.46 -5.00
N ILE A 106 -0.24 12.79 -5.59
CA ILE A 106 1.11 13.32 -5.88
C ILE A 106 1.24 13.64 -7.36
#